data_AF-A0A379LQ97-F1
#
_entry.id   AF-A0A379LQ97-F1
#
_cell.length_a   1.000
_cell.length_b   1.000
_cell.length_c   1.000
_cell.angle_alpha   90.00
_cell.angle_beta   90.00
_cell.angle_gamma   90.00
#
_symmetry.space_group_name_H-M   'P 1'
#
loop_
_entity.id
_entity.type
_entity.pdbx_description
1 polymer ?
#
loop_
_entity_poly.entity_id
_entity_poly.type
_entity_poly.pdbx_seq_one_letter_code
_entity_poly.pdbx_strand_id
1 'polypeptide(L)' 'MSRVSSFTLGEHFTNFVNELLQSGRYGNASEVIRDALRMMESREQRIDNVRRMVCEGLDSSISKNNIDAIFEKAKKDINV' A
#
# COMPACT_ATOMS: atom_id res chain seq x y z
N MET A 1 16.15 12.92 -10.14
CA MET A 1 15.87 14.34 -10.46
C MET A 1 14.43 14.64 -10.11
N SER A 2 14.17 15.70 -9.34
CA SER A 2 12.81 16.20 -9.10
C SER A 2 12.30 16.92 -10.35
N ARG A 3 11.14 16.51 -10.86
CA ARG A 3 10.47 17.18 -12.00
C ARG A 3 9.27 17.95 -11.46
N VAL A 4 9.16 19.24 -11.81
CA VAL A 4 7.96 20.03 -11.53
C VAL A 4 6.92 19.74 -12.61
N SER A 5 5.72 19.37 -12.18
CA SER A 5 4.60 19.04 -13.07
C SER A 5 3.42 19.95 -12.72
N SER A 6 2.83 20.58 -13.75
CA SER A 6 1.58 21.33 -13.63
C SER A 6 0.42 20.44 -14.08
N PHE A 7 -0.66 20.42 -13.31
CA PHE A 7 -1.86 19.63 -13.60
C PHE A 7 -3.10 20.41 -13.15
N THR A 8 -4.20 20.20 -13.87
CA THR A 8 -5.49 20.80 -13.54
C THR A 8 -6.27 19.86 -12.64
N LEU A 9 -6.71 20.37 -11.48
CA LEU A 9 -7.61 19.65 -10.58
C LEU A 9 -9.05 20.03 -10.91
N GLY A 10 -9.94 19.04 -10.84
CA GLY A 10 -11.39 19.31 -10.86
C GLY A 10 -11.83 20.04 -9.59
N GLU A 11 -12.98 20.73 -9.68
CA GLU A 11 -13.52 21.57 -8.60
C GLU A 11 -13.61 20.85 -7.24
N HIS A 12 -14.06 19.60 -7.24
CA HIS A 12 -14.14 18.77 -6.03
C HIS A 12 -12.79 18.65 -5.31
N PHE A 13 -11.71 18.32 -6.03
CA PHE A 13 -10.39 18.17 -5.42
C PHE A 13 -9.76 19.49 -5.04
N THR A 14 -10.05 20.56 -5.78
CA THR A 14 -9.63 21.92 -5.41
C THR A 14 -10.23 22.32 -4.06
N ASN A 15 -11.54 22.08 -3.86
CA ASN A 15 -12.19 22.37 -2.58
C ASN A 15 -11.61 21.53 -1.44
N PHE A 16 -11.43 20.22 -1.67
CA PHE A 16 -10.81 19.34 -0.68
C PHE A 16 -9.39 19.78 -0.27
N VAL A 17 -8.55 20.15 -1.24
CA VAL A 17 -7.20 20.68 -0.96
C VAL A 17 -7.30 21.99 -0.16
N ASN A 18 -8.23 22.88 -0.50
CA ASN A 18 -8.42 24.13 0.22
C ASN A 18 -8.86 23.90 1.67
N GLU A 19 -9.77 22.97 1.94
CA GLU A 19 -10.16 22.59 3.31
C GLU A 19 -8.97 22.07 4.11
N LEU A 20 -8.13 21.23 3.50
CA LEU A 20 -6.91 20.71 4.13
C LEU A 20 -5.89 21.81 4.44
N LEU A 21 -5.76 22.82 3.57
CA LEU A 21 -4.89 23.98 3.82
C LEU A 21 -5.47 24.88 4.92
N GLN A 22 -6.77 25.16 4.89
CA GLN A 22 -7.46 25.96 5.91
C GLN A 22 -7.41 25.30 7.29
N SER A 23 -7.40 23.97 7.35
CA SER A 23 -7.22 23.23 8.61
C SER A 23 -5.84 23.39 9.23
N GLY A 24 -4.86 23.92 8.49
CA GLY A 24 -3.46 24.05 8.92
C GLY A 24 -2.67 22.75 8.89
N ARG A 25 -3.27 21.64 8.43
CA ARG A 25 -2.60 20.32 8.32
C ARG A 25 -1.48 20.31 7.29
N TYR A 26 -1.58 21.12 6.23
CA TYR A 26 -0.59 21.24 5.17
C TYR A 26 -0.29 22.70 4.87
N GLY A 27 0.96 23.02 4.50
CA GLY A 27 1.39 24.39 4.21
C GLY A 27 1.17 24.81 2.76
N ASN A 28 1.03 23.86 1.84
CA ASN A 28 0.77 24.13 0.42
C ASN A 28 0.12 22.94 -0.29
N ALA A 29 -0.52 23.20 -1.44
CA ALA A 29 -1.17 22.18 -2.25
C ALA A 29 -0.19 21.08 -2.71
N SER A 30 1.08 21.42 -2.96
CA SER A 30 2.07 20.42 -3.38
C SER A 30 2.37 19.38 -2.30
N GLU A 31 2.28 19.73 -1.02
CA GLU A 31 2.42 18.79 0.09
C GLU A 31 1.26 17.80 0.14
N VAL A 32 0.02 18.30 0.01
CA VAL A 32 -1.18 17.46 -0.05
C VAL A 32 -1.05 16.42 -1.16
N ILE A 33 -0.63 16.88 -2.35
CA ILE A 33 -0.51 16.01 -3.53
C ILE A 33 0.62 14.99 -3.35
N ARG A 34 1.76 15.38 -2.78
CA ARG A 34 2.85 14.43 -2.49
C ARG A 34 2.41 13.37 -1.49
N ASP A 35 1.67 13.75 -0.45
CA ASP A 35 1.16 12.83 0.55
C ASP A 35 0.14 11.85 -0.04
N ALA A 36 -0.78 12.36 -0.87
CA ALA A 36 -1.73 11.54 -1.62
C ALA A 36 -1.02 10.54 -2.56
N LEU A 37 0.02 10.97 -3.26
CA LEU A 37 0.81 10.08 -4.13
C LEU A 37 1.56 9.00 -3.34
N ARG A 38 2.12 9.32 -2.17
CA ARG A 38 2.76 8.31 -1.29
C ARG A 38 1.76 7.27 -0.81
N MET A 39 0.55 7.71 -0.44
CA MET A 39 -0.52 6.79 -0.06
C MET A 39 -0.93 5.89 -1.23
N MET A 40 -1.02 6.45 -2.43
CA MET A 40 -1.32 5.69 -3.65
C MET A 40 -0.22 4.67 -3.96
N GLU A 41 1.04 5.07 -3.93
CA GLU A 41 2.19 4.20 -4.13
C GLU A 41 2.19 3.02 -3.14
N SER A 42 1.95 3.31 -1.85
CA SER A 42 1.88 2.28 -0.81
C SER A 42 0.76 1.27 -1.06
N ARG A 43 -0.38 1.74 -1.57
CA ARG A 43 -1.51 0.89 -1.95
C ARG A 43 -1.16 -0.01 -3.14
N GLU A 44 -0.57 0.55 -4.19
CA GLU A 44 -0.17 -0.23 -5.37
C GLU A 44 0.89 -1.28 -5.00
N GLN A 45 1.91 -0.91 -4.21
CA GLN A 45 2.91 -1.86 -3.70
C GLN A 45 2.27 -3.00 -2.91
N ARG A 46 1.26 -2.72 -2.08
CA ARG A 46 0.54 -3.75 -1.32
C ARG A 46 -0.20 -4.70 -2.26
N ILE A 47 -0.87 -4.18 -3.28
CA ILE A 47 -1.60 -4.99 -4.26
C ILE A 47 -0.63 -5.89 -5.02
N ASP A 48 0.48 -5.34 -5.49
CA ASP A 48 1.47 -6.11 -6.24
C ASP A 48 2.15 -7.17 -5.38
N ASN A 49 2.41 -6.88 -4.11
CA ASN A 49 2.94 -7.88 -3.19
C ASN A 49 1.95 -9.05 -2.99
N VAL A 50 0.65 -8.74 -2.83
CA VAL A 50 -0.38 -9.79 -2.73
C VAL A 50 -0.46 -10.61 -4.00
N ARG A 51 -0.45 -9.97 -5.18
CA ARG A 51 -0.44 -10.68 -6.47
C ARG A 51 0.76 -11.61 -6.58
N ARG A 52 1.95 -11.13 -6.21
CA ARG A 52 3.17 -11.95 -6.21
C ARG A 52 3.04 -13.16 -5.28
N MET A 53 2.59 -12.98 -4.05
CA MET A 53 2.40 -14.09 -3.10
C MET A 53 1.38 -15.12 -3.61
N VAL A 54 0.32 -14.66 -4.29
CA VAL A 54 -0.67 -15.57 -4.91
C VAL A 54 -0.02 -16.35 -6.06
N CYS A 55 0.73 -15.69 -6.95
CA CYS A 55 1.43 -16.39 -8.03
C CYS A 55 2.44 -17.40 -7.48
N GLU A 56 3.26 -17.02 -6.50
CA GLU A 56 4.20 -17.92 -5.82
C GLU A 56 3.48 -19.13 -5.20
N GLY A 57 2.31 -18.91 -4.59
CA GLY A 57 1.47 -19.99 -4.06
C GLY A 57 0.89 -20.91 -5.14
N LEU A 58 0.49 -20.37 -6.28
CA LEU A 58 -0.04 -21.15 -7.41
C LEU A 58 1.05 -21.95 -8.13
N ASP A 59 2.25 -21.38 -8.25
CA ASP A 59 3.41 -22.07 -8.83
C ASP A 59 3.98 -23.11 -7.86
N SER A 60 3.66 -22.99 -6.57
CA SER A 60 4.05 -23.98 -5.57
C SER A 60 3.26 -25.30 -5.74
N SER A 61 3.94 -26.41 -5.48
CA SER A 61 3.28 -27.71 -5.47
C SER A 61 2.31 -27.83 -4.30
N ILE A 62 1.23 -28.61 -4.49
CA ILE A 62 0.27 -28.91 -3.42
C ILE A 62 1.01 -29.54 -2.24
N SER A 63 0.88 -28.91 -1.08
CA SER A 63 1.44 -29.43 0.16
C SER A 63 0.80 -30.77 0.53
N LYS A 64 1.62 -31.75 0.90
CA LYS A 64 1.17 -33.05 1.39
C LYS A 64 0.80 -33.03 2.89
N ASN A 65 1.03 -31.90 3.57
CA ASN A 65 0.79 -31.79 4.99
C ASN A 65 -0.69 -31.55 5.29
N ASN A 66 -1.22 -32.26 6.27
CA ASN A 66 -2.53 -31.95 6.83
C ASN A 66 -2.43 -30.75 7.78
N ILE A 67 -3.60 -30.22 8.15
CA ILE A 67 -3.71 -29.03 9.01
C ILE A 67 -2.98 -29.24 10.35
N ASP A 68 -3.18 -30.40 10.99
CA ASP A 68 -2.57 -30.71 12.29
C ASP A 68 -1.03 -30.75 12.24
N ALA A 69 -0.45 -31.34 11.19
CA ALA A 69 0.99 -31.39 11.02
C ALA A 69 1.61 -29.99 10.77
N ILE A 70 0.87 -29.08 10.14
CA ILE A 70 1.31 -27.69 9.95
C ILE A 70 1.38 -26.98 11.30
N PHE A 71 0.35 -27.15 12.15
CA PHE A 71 0.32 -26.54 13.48
C PHE A 71 1.40 -27.09 14.41
N GLU A 72 1.63 -28.40 14.41
CA GLU A 72 2.68 -29.01 15.22
C GLU A 72 4.08 -28.57 14.79
N LYS A 73 4.31 -28.42 13.48
CA LYS A 73 5.57 -27.84 12.98
C LYS A 73 5.73 -26.38 13.41
N ALA A 74 4.69 -25.55 13.27
CA ALA A 74 4.74 -24.14 13.65
C ALA A 74 5.00 -23.94 15.16
N LYS A 75 4.39 -24.75 16.04
CA LYS A 75 4.66 -24.72 17.48
C LYS A 75 6.11 -25.08 17.81
N LYS A 76 6.69 -26.03 17.07
CA LYS A 76 8.09 -26.45 17.25
C LYS A 76 9.07 -25.34 16.84
N ASP A 77 8.75 -24.60 15.78
CA ASP A 77 9.58 -23.49 15.28
C ASP A 77 9.48 -22.22 16.16
N ILE A 78 8.37 -22.02 16.88
CA ILE A 78 8.18 -20.91 17.84
C ILE A 78 8.94 -21.11 19.16
N ASN A 79 9.31 -22.34 19.51
CA ASN A 79 9.92 -22.67 20.80
C ASN A 79 11.46 -22.57 20.81
N VAL A 80 12.01 -21.60 20.07
CA VAL A 80 13.41 -21.12 20.17
C VAL A 80 13.45 -19.90 21.06
#